data_AF-A0A498RD39-F1
#
_entry.id   AF-A0A498RD39-F1
#
_cell.length_a   1.000
_cell.length_b   1.000
_cell.length_c   1.000
_cell.angle_alpha   90.00
_cell.angle_beta   90.00
_cell.angle_gamma   90.00
#
_symmetry.space_group_name_H-M   'P 1'
#
loop_
_entity.id
_entity.type
_entity.pdbx_description
1 polymer ?
#
loop_
_entity_poly.entity_id
_entity_poly.type
_entity_poly.pdbx_seq_one_letter_code
_entity_poly.pdbx_strand_id
1 'polypeptide(L)'
;MTPLKKVAIFLMMIGIEKGQSILALMDNSEIKAVVPEIRNLKEVSPEIQKSIWAELKELGYEDRVNPAEALTIIRFLFNGRKIENTLKSADLNE
;
A
#
# COMPACT_ATOMS: atom_id res chain seq x y z
N MET A 1 -6.66 9.63 0.29
CA MET A 1 -5.69 9.18 -0.75
C MET A 1 -6.04 7.77 -1.18
N THR A 2 -5.89 7.41 -2.45
CA THR A 2 -6.16 6.03 -2.90
C THR A 2 -5.06 5.09 -2.40
N PRO A 3 -5.36 3.82 -2.05
CA PRO A 3 -4.36 2.81 -1.71
C PRO A 3 -3.31 2.64 -2.79
N LEU A 4 -3.71 2.68 -4.07
CA LEU A 4 -2.79 2.65 -5.21
C LEU A 4 -1.70 3.73 -5.11
N LYS A 5 -2.11 4.98 -4.81
CA LYS A 5 -1.17 6.07 -4.63
C LYS A 5 -0.33 5.91 -3.36
N LYS A 6 -0.90 5.40 -2.26
CA LYS A 6 -0.13 5.11 -1.04
C LYS A 6 0.96 4.06 -1.28
N VAL A 7 0.63 2.98 -2.01
CA VAL A 7 1.58 1.93 -2.38
C VAL A 7 2.68 2.47 -3.27
N ALA A 8 2.34 3.29 -4.27
CA ALA A 8 3.33 3.92 -5.12
C ALA A 8 4.33 4.77 -4.32
N ILE A 9 3.81 5.58 -3.36
CA ILE A 9 4.66 6.40 -2.49
C ILE A 9 5.52 5.51 -1.60
N PHE A 10 4.93 4.47 -1.01
CA PHE A 10 5.65 3.56 -0.15
C PHE A 10 6.79 2.83 -0.87
N LEU A 11 6.54 2.32 -2.09
CA LEU A 11 7.57 1.67 -2.90
C LEU A 11 8.73 2.61 -3.23
N MET A 12 8.47 3.92 -3.36
CA MET A 12 9.53 4.92 -3.52
C MET A 12 10.29 5.17 -2.20
N MET A 13 9.59 5.15 -1.06
CA MET A 13 10.20 5.40 0.26
C MET A 13 11.16 4.30 0.71
N ILE A 14 10.86 3.02 0.42
CA ILE A 14 11.70 1.88 0.82
C ILE A 14 12.96 1.71 -0.04
N GLY A 15 13.12 2.55 -1.07
CA GLY A 15 14.25 2.51 -1.99
C GLY A 15 14.07 1.52 -3.14
N ILE A 16 14.89 1.71 -4.18
CA ILE A 16 14.78 1.01 -5.47
C ILE A 16 14.92 -0.51 -5.30
N GLU A 17 15.88 -0.99 -4.51
CA GLU A 17 16.17 -2.42 -4.38
C GLU A 17 15.01 -3.20 -3.73
N LYS A 18 14.53 -2.72 -2.58
CA LYS A 18 13.38 -3.33 -1.89
C LYS A 18 12.10 -3.17 -2.71
N GLY A 19 11.90 -2.01 -3.32
CA GLY A 19 10.76 -1.75 -4.20
C GLY A 19 10.71 -2.71 -5.39
N GLN A 20 11.83 -2.93 -6.08
CA GLN A 20 11.94 -3.87 -7.19
C GLN A 20 11.67 -5.31 -6.74
N SER A 21 12.20 -5.71 -5.59
CA SER A 21 11.98 -7.06 -5.04
C SER A 21 10.50 -7.35 -4.77
N ILE A 22 9.76 -6.35 -4.30
CA ILE A 22 8.31 -6.46 -4.08
C ILE A 22 7.56 -6.45 -5.42
N LEU A 23 7.92 -5.55 -6.35
CA LEU A 23 7.31 -5.49 -7.68
C LEU A 23 7.49 -6.79 -8.47
N ALA A 24 8.60 -7.50 -8.28
CA ALA A 24 8.85 -8.79 -8.92
C ALA A 24 7.91 -9.92 -8.44
N LEU A 25 7.28 -9.75 -7.27
CA LEU A 25 6.32 -10.71 -6.71
C LEU A 25 4.86 -10.33 -7.02
N MET A 26 4.63 -9.14 -7.59
CA MET A 26 3.30 -8.68 -7.96
C MET A 26 2.80 -9.35 -9.24
N ASP A 27 1.50 -9.56 -9.32
CA ASP A 27 0.87 -10.02 -10.56
C ASP A 27 0.86 -8.90 -11.61
N ASN A 28 0.78 -9.27 -12.89
CA ASN A 28 0.77 -8.30 -14.00
C ASN A 28 -0.32 -7.22 -13.87
N SER A 29 -1.47 -7.54 -13.28
CA SER A 29 -2.55 -6.58 -13.02
C SER A 29 -2.17 -5.56 -11.95
N GLU A 30 -1.54 -6.01 -10.86
CA GLU A 30 -1.04 -5.17 -9.77
C GLU A 30 0.05 -4.22 -10.29
N ILE A 31 1.01 -4.74 -11.08
CA ILE A 31 2.08 -3.93 -11.70
C ILE A 31 1.47 -2.86 -12.61
N LYS A 32 0.52 -3.22 -13.48
CA LYS A 32 -0.13 -2.28 -14.40
C LYS A 32 -0.92 -1.18 -13.67
N ALA A 33 -1.37 -1.45 -12.44
CA ALA A 33 -2.08 -0.46 -11.63
C ALA A 33 -1.11 0.45 -10.86
N VAL A 34 -0.01 -0.08 -10.33
CA VAL A 34 0.92 0.65 -9.45
C VAL A 34 1.95 1.48 -10.22
N VAL A 35 2.52 0.94 -11.31
CA VAL A 35 3.58 1.63 -12.07
C VAL A 35 3.16 3.01 -12.61
N PRO A 36 1.95 3.20 -13.17
CA PRO A 36 1.50 4.51 -13.59
C PRO A 36 1.41 5.51 -12.43
N GLU A 37 0.98 5.06 -11.24
CA GLU A 37 0.93 5.92 -10.06
C GLU A 37 2.33 6.39 -9.67
N ILE A 38 3.32 5.49 -9.64
CA ILE A 38 4.72 5.85 -9.36
C ILE A 38 5.23 6.90 -10.35
N ARG A 39 4.99 6.71 -11.65
CA ARG A 39 5.42 7.65 -12.70
C ARG A 39 4.78 9.02 -12.57
N ASN A 40 3.55 9.06 -12.06
CA ASN A 40 2.78 10.30 -11.88
C ASN A 40 2.99 10.94 -10.49
N LEU A 41 3.81 10.33 -9.62
CA LEU A 41 4.14 10.93 -8.33
C LEU A 41 4.96 12.20 -8.56
N LYS A 42 4.42 13.30 -8.07
CA LYS A 42 5.17 14.52 -7.80
C LYS A 42 5.88 14.38 -6.45
N GLU A 43 6.72 15.36 -6.13
CA GLU A 43 7.31 15.48 -4.81
C GLU A 43 6.26 15.33 -3.71
N VAL A 44 6.50 14.40 -2.79
CA VAL A 44 5.57 14.04 -1.73
C VAL A 44 6.06 14.65 -0.43
N SER A 45 5.21 15.43 0.24
CA SER A 45 5.59 16.09 1.48
C SER A 45 5.98 15.09 2.57
N PRO A 46 6.91 15.46 3.47
CA PRO A 46 7.33 14.59 4.58
C PRO A 46 6.17 14.16 5.49
N GLU A 47 5.13 14.99 5.64
CA GLU A 47 3.94 14.67 6.43
C GLU A 47 3.16 13.49 5.83
N ILE A 48 2.99 13.48 4.51
CA ILE A 48 2.33 12.39 3.79
C ILE A 48 3.14 11.10 3.93
N GLN A 49 4.47 11.20 3.76
CA GLN A 49 5.36 10.04 3.91
C GLN A 49 5.24 9.44 5.31
N LYS A 50 5.27 10.27 6.37
CA LYS A 50 5.10 9.82 7.76
C LYS A 50 3.75 9.15 7.99
N SER A 51 2.67 9.71 7.44
CA SER A 51 1.32 9.14 7.59
C SER A 51 1.21 7.75 6.93
N ILE A 52 1.74 7.59 5.71
CA ILE A 52 1.74 6.30 5.01
C ILE A 52 2.59 5.27 5.76
N TRP A 53 3.75 5.70 6.28
CA TRP A 53 4.61 4.85 7.08
C TRP A 53 3.94 4.36 8.36
N ALA A 54 3.19 5.22 9.05
CA ALA A 54 2.45 4.87 10.25
C ALA A 54 1.36 3.83 9.95
N GLU A 55 0.56 4.04 8.89
CA GLU A 55 -0.49 3.10 8.47
C GLU A 55 0.07 1.72 8.10
N LEU A 56 1.22 1.67 7.43
CA LEU A 56 1.86 0.39 7.11
C LEU A 56 2.43 -0.30 8.36
N LYS A 57 2.95 0.46 9.33
CA LYS A 57 3.36 -0.10 10.63
C LYS A 57 2.18 -0.68 11.40
N GLU A 58 1.02 -0.02 11.38
CA GLU A 58 -0.22 -0.54 11.97
C GLU A 58 -0.68 -1.85 11.32
N LEU A 59 -0.41 -2.03 10.03
CA LEU A 59 -0.65 -3.28 9.31
C LEU A 59 0.46 -4.34 9.51
N GLY A 60 1.45 -4.08 10.36
CA GLY A 60 2.52 -5.02 10.70
C GLY A 60 3.78 -4.90 9.83
N TYR A 61 3.96 -3.80 9.08
CA TYR A 61 5.21 -3.58 8.36
C TYR A 61 6.35 -3.21 9.30
N GLU A 62 7.46 -3.95 9.20
CA GLU A 62 8.72 -3.68 9.88
C GLU A 62 9.86 -3.61 8.85
N ASP A 63 10.91 -2.84 9.09
CA ASP A 63 12.01 -2.67 8.11
C ASP A 63 12.74 -3.96 7.71
N ARG A 64 12.59 -5.00 8.53
CA ARG A 64 13.18 -6.34 8.37
C ARG A 64 12.26 -7.36 7.68
N VAL A 65 11.01 -7.00 7.36
CA VAL A 65 10.11 -7.94 6.67
C VAL A 65 10.70 -8.29 5.30
N ASN A 66 10.51 -9.54 4.89
CA ASN A 66 10.93 -9.96 3.57
C ASN A 66 9.97 -9.41 2.49
N PRO A 67 10.36 -9.41 1.19
CA PRO A 67 9.53 -8.85 0.13
C PRO A 67 8.13 -9.50 -0.02
N ALA A 68 7.99 -10.79 0.31
CA ALA A 68 6.70 -11.49 0.21
C ALA A 68 5.73 -11.07 1.34
N GLU A 69 6.26 -10.90 2.56
CA GLU A 69 5.51 -10.33 3.69
C GLU A 69 5.12 -8.88 3.40
N ALA A 70 6.05 -8.06 2.89
CA ALA A 70 5.76 -6.69 2.50
C ALA A 70 4.63 -6.63 1.44
N LEU A 71 4.66 -7.51 0.43
CA LEU A 71 3.61 -7.60 -0.56
C LEU A 71 2.26 -7.99 0.06
N THR A 72 2.27 -8.90 1.03
CA THR A 72 1.05 -9.32 1.75
C THR A 72 0.43 -8.13 2.48
N ILE A 73 1.23 -7.33 3.17
CA ILE A 73 0.79 -6.11 3.86
C ILE A 73 0.26 -5.07 2.86
N ILE A 74 0.95 -4.88 1.74
CA ILE A 74 0.48 -4.02 0.64
C ILE A 74 -0.89 -4.48 0.13
N ARG A 75 -1.09 -5.79 -0.05
CA ARG A 75 -2.38 -6.38 -0.47
C ARG A 75 -3.46 -6.17 0.58
N PHE A 76 -3.12 -6.21 1.87
CA PHE A 76 -4.05 -5.83 2.94
C PHE A 76 -4.43 -4.35 2.84
N LEU A 77 -3.50 -3.44 2.55
CA LEU A 77 -3.81 -2.02 2.31
C LEU A 77 -4.72 -1.83 1.07
N PHE A 78 -4.52 -2.62 0.01
CA PHE A 78 -5.38 -2.64 -1.17
C PHE A 78 -6.81 -3.10 -0.85
N ASN A 79 -6.92 -4.22 -0.14
CA ASN A 79 -8.16 -4.94 0.11
C ASN A 79 -8.91 -4.45 1.37
N GLY A 80 -8.22 -3.75 2.29
CA GLY A 80 -8.77 -3.23 3.54
C GLY A 80 -9.85 -2.17 3.34
N ARG A 81 -9.87 -1.47 2.19
CA ARG A 81 -11.02 -0.63 1.79
C ARG A 81 -12.31 -1.44 1.53
N LYS A 82 -12.20 -2.75 1.31
CA LYS A 82 -13.37 -3.63 1.18
C LYS A 82 -13.97 -4.00 2.56
N ILE A 83 -13.18 -3.92 3.63
CA ILE A 83 -13.66 -4.21 5.00
C ILE A 83 -14.55 -3.07 5.52
N GLU A 84 -14.19 -1.82 5.22
CA GLU A 84 -14.94 -0.65 5.71
C GLU A 84 -16.33 -0.48 5.06
N ASN A 85 -16.60 -1.13 3.92
CA ASN A 85 -17.90 -1.12 3.26
C ASN A 85 -18.78 -2.34 3.59
N THR A 86 -18.32 -3.26 4.43
CA THR A 86 -19.09 -4.47 4.81
C THR A 86 -19.45 -4.51 6.30
N LEU A 87 -19.02 -3.51 7.09
CA LEU A 87 -19.38 -3.40 8.52
C LEU A 87 -20.34 -2.24 8.85
N LYS A 88 -20.98 -1.63 7.84
CA LYS A 88 -21.99 -0.58 8.03
C LYS A 88 -23.42 -0.96 7.63
N SER A 89 -23.70 -2.23 7.38
CA SER A 89 -25.05 -2.71 7.06
C SER A 89 -25.59 -3.77 8.03
N ALA A 90 -24.97 -3.95 9.20
CA ALA A 90 -25.40 -4.93 10.20
C ALA A 90 -26.07 -4.29 11.44
N ASP A 91 -26.53 -3.03 11.35
CA ASP A 91 -27.11 -2.36 12.53
C ASP A 91 -28.20 -1.31 12.24
N LEU A 92 -28.97 -1.45 11.15
CA LEU A 92 -30.23 -0.71 11.02
C LEU A 92 -31.23 -1.53 10.19
N ASN A 93 -32.01 -2.37 10.88
CA ASN A 93 -33.47 -2.38 10.79
C ASN A 93 -34.04 -3.36 11.83
N GLU A 94 -34.61 -2.74 12.87
CA GLU A 94 -35.76 -3.15 13.70
C GLU A 94 -35.63 -4.38 14.61
#